data_AF-A0A6B9F2C4-F1
#
_entry.id   AF-A0A6B9F2C4-F1
#
_cell.length_a   1.000
_cell.length_b   1.000
_cell.length_c   1.000
_cell.angle_alpha   90.00
_cell.angle_beta   90.00
_cell.angle_gamma   90.00
#
_symmetry.space_group_name_H-M   'P 1'
#
loop_
_entity.id
_entity.type
_entity.pdbx_description
1 polymer ?
#
loop_
_entity_poly.entity_id
_entity_poly.type
_entity_poly.pdbx_seq_one_letter_code
_entity_poly.pdbx_strand_id
1 'polypeptide(L)'
;MEPTAEVDLRERPSGEHRARLFEVLAAADAGDEVAVVAERDVDPHLVRYVIERGRALDWTYADPDAEPRELRVTVGDPLDDARGTVDVRDLKPRRRHRVLLETFDELGAGEGFVLVNDHDPKPLYHELESMHGDVVEWEYASRGGGEWRVEVVKTEASDADDEGVVTRYDVREIPKAERHPTIHHRYGMIPAGGTMELVASHEPRPLRREFRQQYGDSFTWEVVESEPGRCRVRITKDASVDASSTADESADADGVSAAPADDESIDVIEELDVRDLPPAQRHERIFDAYDALDPGTGVVVVNDHDPKPLYHQFDAEAGPAFRWEYRARDPGEFRVLIGRAETAADGATDEGPSTPF
;
A
#
# COMPACT_ATOMS: atom_id res chain seq x y z
N MET A 1 22.09 9.15 30.66
CA MET A 1 23.34 8.92 31.40
C MET A 1 24.34 8.33 30.41
N GLU A 2 25.55 7.94 30.81
CA GLU A 2 26.33 7.04 29.94
C GLU A 2 25.72 5.64 30.04
N PRO A 3 25.60 4.89 28.92
CA PRO A 3 25.01 3.55 28.95
C PRO A 3 25.84 2.61 29.83
N THR A 4 25.17 1.79 30.63
CA THR A 4 25.79 0.79 31.51
C THR A 4 26.39 -0.37 30.70
N ALA A 5 25.85 -0.66 29.51
CA ALA A 5 26.35 -1.67 28.60
C ALA A 5 26.14 -1.29 27.12
N GLU A 6 26.86 -1.95 26.21
CA GLU A 6 26.75 -1.76 24.77
C GLU A 6 26.61 -3.10 24.03
N VAL A 7 25.76 -3.12 23.01
CA VAL A 7 25.52 -4.27 22.12
C VAL A 7 25.69 -3.82 20.67
N ASP A 8 26.74 -4.29 20.01
CA ASP A 8 26.92 -4.13 18.56
C ASP A 8 26.50 -5.42 17.84
N LEU A 9 25.51 -5.29 16.95
CA LEU A 9 24.93 -6.36 16.15
C LEU A 9 25.32 -6.28 14.67
N ARG A 10 26.06 -5.24 14.24
CA ARG A 10 26.34 -4.98 12.81
C ARG A 10 27.09 -6.12 12.12
N GLU A 11 28.08 -6.67 12.79
CA GLU A 11 28.90 -7.76 12.23
C GLU A 11 28.33 -9.16 12.55
N ARG A 12 27.16 -9.24 13.20
CA ARG A 12 26.58 -10.51 13.64
C ARG A 12 25.54 -11.04 12.66
N PRO A 13 25.44 -12.37 12.47
CA PRO A 13 24.34 -12.96 11.71
C PRO A 13 22.98 -12.61 12.33
N SER A 14 21.97 -12.31 11.50
CA SER A 14 20.65 -11.90 11.99
C SER A 14 20.00 -12.91 12.94
N GLY A 15 20.23 -14.22 12.72
CA GLY A 15 19.73 -15.27 13.61
C GLY A 15 20.30 -15.23 15.03
N GLU A 16 21.41 -14.53 15.27
CA GLU A 16 22.03 -14.40 16.59
C GLU A 16 21.65 -13.11 17.32
N HIS A 17 21.03 -12.14 16.63
CA HIS A 17 20.72 -10.82 17.18
C HIS A 17 19.88 -10.92 18.44
N ARG A 18 18.79 -11.70 18.38
CA ARG A 18 17.90 -11.94 19.51
C ARG A 18 18.61 -12.55 20.71
N ALA A 19 19.36 -13.63 20.52
CA ALA A 19 20.06 -14.31 21.60
C ALA A 19 21.04 -13.37 22.30
N ARG A 20 21.76 -12.54 21.52
CA ARG A 20 22.69 -11.57 22.06
C ARG A 20 22.01 -10.44 22.83
N LEU A 21 20.92 -9.88 22.30
CA LEU A 21 20.13 -8.88 23.01
C LEU A 21 19.60 -9.41 24.35
N PHE A 22 19.03 -10.61 24.33
CA PHE A 22 18.51 -11.26 25.52
C PHE A 22 19.58 -11.48 26.59
N GLU A 23 20.78 -11.91 26.19
CA GLU A 23 21.89 -12.13 27.10
C GLU A 23 22.28 -10.84 27.83
N VAL A 24 22.43 -9.73 27.09
CA VAL A 24 22.87 -8.45 27.68
C VAL A 24 21.77 -7.82 28.53
N LEU A 25 20.53 -7.82 28.05
CA LEU A 25 19.39 -7.28 28.80
C LEU A 25 19.11 -8.09 30.08
N ALA A 26 19.36 -9.41 30.08
CA ALA A 26 19.18 -10.25 31.26
C ALA A 26 20.24 -10.01 32.34
N ALA A 27 21.40 -9.47 31.97
CA ALA A 27 22.49 -9.13 32.88
C ALA A 27 22.37 -7.72 33.48
N ALA A 28 21.48 -6.89 32.92
CA ALA A 28 21.24 -5.51 33.36
C ALA A 28 20.22 -5.45 34.50
N ASP A 29 20.42 -4.49 35.42
CA ASP A 29 19.54 -4.20 36.53
C ASP A 29 18.46 -3.17 36.13
N ALA A 30 17.38 -3.09 36.91
CA ALA A 30 16.34 -2.08 36.67
C ALA A 30 16.93 -0.65 36.82
N GLY A 31 16.68 0.19 35.82
CA GLY A 31 17.25 1.51 35.65
C GLY A 31 18.49 1.58 34.76
N ASP A 32 19.08 0.45 34.36
CA ASP A 32 20.24 0.44 33.46
C ASP A 32 19.86 0.84 32.02
N GLU A 33 20.75 1.59 31.38
CA GLU A 33 20.68 1.91 29.96
C GLU A 33 21.64 1.01 29.17
N VAL A 34 21.14 0.34 28.13
CA VAL A 34 21.92 -0.46 27.18
C VAL A 34 21.92 0.24 25.83
N ALA A 35 23.09 0.59 25.31
CA ALA A 35 23.23 1.09 23.94
C ALA A 35 23.23 -0.09 22.95
N VAL A 36 22.42 0.00 21.89
CA VAL A 36 22.32 -1.04 20.87
C VAL A 36 22.58 -0.41 19.49
N VAL A 37 23.46 -1.05 18.72
CA VAL A 37 23.76 -0.68 17.34
C VAL A 37 23.45 -1.86 16.41
N ALA A 38 22.64 -1.67 15.38
CA ALA A 38 22.20 -2.73 14.47
C ALA A 38 22.02 -2.25 13.03
N GLU A 39 22.17 -3.14 12.05
CA GLU A 39 21.84 -2.84 10.65
C GLU A 39 20.34 -3.04 10.32
N ARG A 40 19.58 -3.64 11.25
CA ARG A 40 18.17 -3.98 11.07
C ARG A 40 17.34 -3.53 12.27
N ASP A 41 16.03 -3.54 12.12
CA ASP A 41 15.10 -3.27 13.21
C ASP A 41 15.24 -4.36 14.29
N VAL A 42 15.29 -3.94 15.55
CA VAL A 42 15.42 -4.84 16.71
C VAL A 42 14.20 -4.79 17.62
N ASP A 43 13.23 -3.92 17.34
CA ASP A 43 12.00 -3.77 18.13
C ASP A 43 11.26 -5.10 18.31
N PRO A 44 11.09 -5.97 17.30
CA PRO A 44 10.45 -7.27 17.51
C PRO A 44 11.16 -8.09 18.60
N HIS A 45 12.49 -8.08 18.61
CA HIS A 45 13.28 -8.78 19.62
C HIS A 45 13.16 -8.16 21.02
N LEU A 46 13.09 -6.82 21.11
CA LEU A 46 12.87 -6.13 22.39
C LEU A 46 11.49 -6.45 22.96
N VAL A 47 10.45 -6.45 22.13
CA VAL A 47 9.09 -6.84 22.54
C VAL A 47 9.05 -8.29 23.00
N ARG A 48 9.69 -9.20 22.25
CA ARG A 48 9.82 -10.60 22.68
C ARG A 48 10.52 -10.73 24.03
N TYR A 49 11.54 -9.92 24.30
CA TYR A 49 12.20 -9.93 25.60
C TYR A 49 11.23 -9.54 26.70
N VAL A 50 10.45 -8.47 26.49
CA VAL A 50 9.44 -8.02 27.46
C VAL A 50 8.43 -9.13 27.76
N ILE A 51 7.88 -9.75 26.72
CA ILE A 51 6.87 -10.82 26.85
C ILE A 51 7.45 -12.05 27.57
N GLU A 52 8.63 -12.52 27.14
CA GLU A 52 9.21 -13.77 27.66
C GLU A 52 9.86 -13.63 29.03
N ARG A 53 10.32 -12.44 29.37
CA ARG A 53 11.02 -12.18 30.64
C ARG A 53 10.19 -11.42 31.64
N GLY A 54 9.02 -10.91 31.24
CA GLY A 54 8.13 -10.14 32.11
C GLY A 54 8.85 -8.94 32.72
N ARG A 55 9.65 -8.20 31.93
CA ARG A 55 10.31 -6.97 32.38
C ARG A 55 9.96 -5.82 31.45
N ALA A 56 9.66 -4.67 32.02
CA ALA A 56 9.45 -3.46 31.24
C ALA A 56 10.75 -3.10 30.50
N LEU A 57 10.62 -2.73 29.24
CA LEU A 57 11.68 -2.06 28.49
C LEU A 57 11.08 -0.80 27.88
N ASP A 58 11.85 0.27 27.93
CA ASP A 58 11.61 1.48 27.15
C ASP A 58 12.81 1.67 26.23
N TRP A 59 12.60 2.10 24.99
CA TRP A 59 13.72 2.40 24.11
C TRP A 59 13.49 3.65 23.27
N THR A 60 14.59 4.29 22.91
CA THR A 60 14.58 5.50 22.08
C THR A 60 15.68 5.43 21.06
N TYR A 61 15.35 5.75 19.82
CA TYR A 61 16.31 5.88 18.73
C TYR A 61 17.11 7.17 18.88
N ALA A 62 18.42 7.11 18.68
CA ALA A 62 19.26 8.31 18.60
C ALA A 62 18.84 9.16 17.40
N ASP A 63 18.58 8.51 16.27
CA ASP A 63 17.94 9.07 15.09
C ASP A 63 17.04 7.98 14.49
N PRO A 64 15.73 8.24 14.29
CA PRO A 64 14.79 7.24 13.78
C PRO A 64 15.06 6.82 12.32
N ASP A 65 15.90 7.56 11.61
CA ASP A 65 16.16 7.39 10.19
C ASP A 65 17.59 6.99 9.86
N ALA A 66 18.54 7.29 10.74
CA ALA A 66 19.95 6.98 10.53
C ALA A 66 20.23 5.47 10.45
N GLU A 67 21.20 5.14 9.59
CA GLU A 67 21.79 3.80 9.48
C GLU A 67 23.30 3.91 9.73
N PRO A 68 23.89 3.05 10.59
CA PRO A 68 23.25 1.97 11.35
C PRO A 68 22.26 2.48 12.41
N ARG A 69 21.31 1.63 12.80
CA ARG A 69 20.32 1.92 13.84
C ARG A 69 21.02 2.01 15.18
N GLU A 70 20.87 3.13 15.85
CA GLU A 70 21.40 3.35 17.20
C GLU A 70 20.23 3.66 18.13
N LEU A 71 20.08 2.88 19.19
CA LEU A 71 19.02 3.05 20.17
C LEU A 71 19.55 2.83 21.59
N ARG A 72 18.91 3.50 22.55
CA ARG A 72 19.13 3.26 23.98
C ARG A 72 17.93 2.53 24.52
N VAL A 73 18.18 1.40 25.17
CA VAL A 73 17.16 0.57 25.84
C VAL A 73 17.33 0.74 27.33
N THR A 74 16.30 1.22 28.01
CA THR A 74 16.24 1.30 29.47
C THR A 74 15.53 0.07 30.00
N VAL A 75 16.20 -0.65 30.90
CA VAL A 75 15.61 -1.81 31.58
C VAL A 75 14.77 -1.32 32.74
N GLY A 76 13.49 -1.68 32.76
CA GLY A 76 12.56 -1.35 33.83
C GLY A 76 12.36 -2.48 34.84
N ASP A 77 11.40 -2.25 35.74
CA ASP A 77 11.00 -3.23 36.75
C ASP A 77 10.28 -4.45 36.12
N PRO A 78 10.18 -5.57 36.87
CA PRO A 78 9.31 -6.69 36.50
C PRO A 78 7.86 -6.25 36.28
N LEU A 79 7.20 -6.84 35.30
CA LEU A 79 5.82 -6.55 34.93
C LEU A 79 4.85 -7.38 35.79
N ASP A 80 4.00 -6.71 36.56
CA ASP A 80 2.86 -7.30 37.28
C ASP A 80 1.61 -7.32 36.36
N ASP A 81 1.64 -8.13 35.29
CA ASP A 81 0.60 -8.28 34.23
C ASP A 81 0.53 -7.17 33.16
N ALA A 82 1.45 -6.20 33.18
CA ALA A 82 1.55 -5.19 32.13
C ALA A 82 2.15 -5.79 30.84
N ARG A 83 1.59 -5.45 29.67
CA ARG A 83 2.10 -5.86 28.37
C ARG A 83 3.21 -4.92 27.90
N GLY A 84 4.15 -5.45 27.11
CA GLY A 84 5.21 -4.63 26.50
C GLY A 84 4.63 -3.56 25.58
N THR A 85 5.24 -2.38 25.55
CA THR A 85 4.76 -1.25 24.73
C THR A 85 5.61 -1.11 23.47
N VAL A 86 4.95 -0.99 22.32
CA VAL A 86 5.56 -0.71 21.02
C VAL A 86 5.15 0.69 20.60
N ASP A 87 6.03 1.66 20.79
CA ASP A 87 5.82 3.03 20.32
C ASP A 87 6.38 3.20 18.91
N VAL A 88 5.49 3.51 17.96
CA VAL A 88 5.84 3.64 16.54
C VAL A 88 5.74 5.06 16.03
N ARG A 89 5.48 6.04 16.91
CA ARG A 89 5.25 7.44 16.51
C ARG A 89 6.46 8.04 15.80
N ASP A 90 7.65 7.72 16.28
CA ASP A 90 8.90 8.22 15.71
C ASP A 90 9.41 7.35 14.54
N LEU A 91 8.77 6.20 14.27
CA LEU A 91 9.13 5.36 13.15
C LEU A 91 8.51 5.87 11.84
N LYS A 92 9.30 5.90 10.77
CA LYS A 92 8.78 6.12 9.41
C LYS A 92 7.62 5.16 9.10
N PRO A 93 6.58 5.60 8.37
CA PRO A 93 5.40 4.78 8.05
C PRO A 93 5.73 3.40 7.46
N ARG A 94 6.79 3.40 6.64
CA ARG A 94 7.41 2.24 6.00
C ARG A 94 7.89 1.19 7.03
N ARG A 95 8.64 1.60 8.05
CA ARG A 95 9.17 0.70 9.09
C ARG A 95 8.10 0.25 10.08
N ARG A 96 7.19 1.16 10.43
CA ARG A 96 6.08 0.93 11.37
C ARG A 96 5.29 -0.35 11.06
N HIS A 97 4.84 -0.50 9.82
CA HIS A 97 4.04 -1.68 9.43
C HIS A 97 4.84 -2.98 9.55
N ARG A 98 6.08 -3.00 9.06
CA ARG A 98 6.94 -4.19 9.13
C ARG A 98 7.15 -4.65 10.58
N VAL A 99 7.57 -3.72 11.45
CA VAL A 99 7.83 -4.02 12.86
C VAL A 99 6.58 -4.60 13.53
N LEU A 100 5.40 -4.02 13.27
CA LEU A 100 4.16 -4.45 13.92
C LEU A 100 3.68 -5.82 13.45
N LEU A 101 3.79 -6.12 12.15
CA LEU A 101 3.46 -7.44 11.60
C LEU A 101 4.42 -8.51 12.13
N GLU A 102 5.74 -8.28 12.02
CA GLU A 102 6.76 -9.20 12.54
C GLU A 102 6.58 -9.44 14.05
N THR A 103 6.27 -8.39 14.82
CA THR A 103 6.00 -8.52 16.26
C THR A 103 4.78 -9.41 16.53
N PHE A 104 3.69 -9.25 15.76
CA PHE A 104 2.47 -10.04 15.94
C PHE A 104 2.65 -11.51 15.50
N ASP A 105 3.38 -11.74 14.40
CA ASP A 105 3.69 -13.08 13.90
C ASP A 105 4.41 -13.93 14.95
N GLU A 106 5.36 -13.33 15.66
CA GLU A 106 6.11 -14.00 16.72
C GLU A 106 5.33 -14.22 18.03
N LEU A 107 4.10 -13.70 18.16
CA LEU A 107 3.26 -13.94 19.35
C LEU A 107 2.74 -15.39 19.38
N GLY A 108 2.76 -15.97 20.59
CA GLY A 108 2.01 -17.17 20.94
C GLY A 108 0.57 -16.86 21.35
N ALA A 109 -0.23 -17.91 21.54
CA ALA A 109 -1.61 -17.78 22.02
C ALA A 109 -1.65 -17.16 23.43
N GLY A 110 -2.49 -16.14 23.61
CA GLY A 110 -2.64 -15.33 24.82
C GLY A 110 -1.60 -14.21 24.99
N GLU A 111 -0.55 -14.16 24.16
CA GLU A 111 0.47 -13.11 24.21
C GLU A 111 -0.01 -11.85 23.46
N GLY A 112 0.53 -10.70 23.85
CA GLY A 112 0.16 -9.42 23.26
C GLY A 112 1.07 -8.28 23.67
N PHE A 113 0.84 -7.11 23.08
CA PHE A 113 1.58 -5.87 23.34
C PHE A 113 0.64 -4.66 23.26
N VAL A 114 1.09 -3.52 23.78
CA VAL A 114 0.42 -2.22 23.65
C VAL A 114 1.07 -1.43 22.52
N LEU A 115 0.35 -1.20 21.44
CA LEU A 115 0.71 -0.28 20.36
C LEU A 115 0.46 1.17 20.75
N VAL A 116 1.47 2.04 20.59
CA VAL A 116 1.32 3.50 20.69
C VAL A 116 1.54 4.13 19.32
N ASN A 117 0.53 4.82 18.80
CA ASN A 117 0.56 5.46 17.48
C ASN A 117 0.12 6.94 17.55
N ASP A 118 0.52 7.72 16.55
CA ASP A 118 0.20 9.15 16.42
C ASP A 118 -1.19 9.40 15.82
N HIS A 119 -1.75 8.37 15.18
CA HIS A 119 -3.10 8.36 14.61
C HIS A 119 -3.83 7.05 14.96
N ASP A 120 -5.11 6.95 14.61
CA ASP A 120 -5.91 5.73 14.83
C ASP A 120 -5.33 4.56 14.01
N PRO A 121 -4.82 3.48 14.64
CA PRO A 121 -4.22 2.36 13.93
C PRO A 121 -5.26 1.34 13.43
N LYS A 122 -6.54 1.69 13.33
CA LYS A 122 -7.60 0.82 12.79
C LYS A 122 -7.28 0.12 11.46
N PRO A 123 -6.56 0.71 10.49
CA PRO A 123 -6.15 -0.02 9.28
C PRO A 123 -5.28 -1.25 9.57
N LEU A 124 -4.44 -1.20 10.61
CA LEU A 124 -3.60 -2.33 11.03
C LEU A 124 -4.44 -3.46 11.64
N TYR A 125 -5.50 -3.14 12.39
CA TYR A 125 -6.45 -4.14 12.90
C TYR A 125 -7.00 -5.00 11.76
N HIS A 126 -7.52 -4.36 10.70
CA HIS A 126 -8.06 -5.06 9.54
C HIS A 126 -7.01 -5.89 8.80
N GLU A 127 -5.76 -5.41 8.75
CA GLU A 127 -4.63 -6.15 8.16
C GLU A 127 -4.32 -7.42 8.96
N LEU A 128 -4.18 -7.31 10.28
CA LEU A 128 -3.94 -8.46 11.17
C LEU A 128 -5.12 -9.44 11.15
N GLU A 129 -6.35 -8.96 11.25
CA GLU A 129 -7.58 -9.77 11.18
C GLU A 129 -7.66 -10.52 9.83
N SER A 130 -7.27 -9.88 8.74
CA SER A 130 -7.22 -10.51 7.43
C SER A 130 -6.16 -11.62 7.36
N MET A 131 -4.97 -11.39 7.92
CA MET A 131 -3.84 -12.33 7.88
C MET A 131 -4.04 -13.52 8.81
N HIS A 132 -4.49 -13.28 10.04
CA HIS A 132 -4.53 -14.25 11.12
C HIS A 132 -5.93 -14.79 11.44
N GLY A 133 -6.97 -14.21 10.84
CA GLY A 133 -8.36 -14.54 11.11
C GLY A 133 -8.85 -13.98 12.44
N ASP A 134 -9.87 -14.63 13.01
CA ASP A 134 -10.58 -14.19 14.23
C ASP A 134 -9.78 -14.39 15.54
N VAL A 135 -8.44 -14.44 15.46
CA VAL A 135 -7.53 -14.60 16.61
C VAL A 135 -6.92 -13.28 17.10
N VAL A 136 -7.31 -12.16 16.48
CA VAL A 136 -6.81 -10.83 16.80
C VAL A 136 -7.80 -10.14 17.74
N GLU A 137 -7.44 -10.02 19.00
CA GLU A 137 -8.16 -9.18 19.97
C GLU A 137 -7.54 -7.78 20.00
N TRP A 138 -8.40 -6.76 19.92
CA TRP A 138 -8.02 -5.37 19.72
C TRP A 138 -8.82 -4.45 20.65
N GLU A 139 -8.18 -3.95 21.69
CA GLU A 139 -8.80 -3.08 22.68
C GLU A 139 -8.08 -1.73 22.75
N TYR A 140 -8.83 -0.63 22.63
CA TYR A 140 -8.23 0.70 22.78
C TYR A 140 -8.14 1.07 24.26
N ALA A 141 -6.92 1.15 24.79
CA ALA A 141 -6.64 1.67 26.11
C ALA A 141 -6.81 3.21 26.16
N SER A 142 -6.49 3.93 25.08
CA SER A 142 -6.68 5.38 24.98
C SER A 142 -6.94 5.83 23.54
N ARG A 143 -7.81 6.84 23.38
CA ARG A 143 -8.14 7.48 22.10
C ARG A 143 -8.10 9.01 22.23
N GLY A 144 -7.18 9.67 21.53
CA GLY A 144 -7.18 11.13 21.36
C GLY A 144 -5.98 11.85 21.97
N GLY A 145 -5.86 13.15 21.68
CA GLY A 145 -4.75 13.97 22.19
C GLY A 145 -3.41 13.79 21.46
N GLY A 146 -3.42 13.24 20.24
CA GLY A 146 -2.20 12.97 19.45
C GLY A 146 -1.50 11.65 19.81
N GLU A 147 -2.14 10.83 20.65
CA GLU A 147 -1.65 9.53 21.04
C GLU A 147 -2.80 8.51 21.09
N TRP A 148 -2.58 7.36 20.49
CA TRP A 148 -3.51 6.24 20.45
C TRP A 148 -2.83 5.04 21.07
N ARG A 149 -3.42 4.48 22.13
CA ARG A 149 -2.93 3.28 22.79
C ARG A 149 -3.89 2.14 22.53
N VAL A 150 -3.40 1.06 21.95
CA VAL A 150 -4.18 -0.12 21.61
C VAL A 150 -3.47 -1.35 22.16
N GLU A 151 -4.18 -2.11 22.96
CA GLU A 151 -3.80 -3.45 23.36
C GLU A 151 -4.16 -4.44 22.25
N VAL A 152 -3.14 -5.14 21.77
CA VAL A 152 -3.24 -6.13 20.69
C VAL A 152 -2.85 -7.48 21.25
N VAL A 153 -3.75 -8.46 21.16
CA VAL A 153 -3.56 -9.80 21.71
C VAL A 153 -3.85 -10.85 20.65
N LYS A 154 -2.99 -11.86 20.57
CA LYS A 154 -3.22 -13.04 19.74
C LYS A 154 -3.91 -14.10 20.60
N THR A 155 -5.23 -14.23 20.49
CA THR A 155 -6.04 -15.01 21.44
C THR A 155 -5.79 -16.51 21.35
N GLU A 156 -5.57 -17.02 20.14
CA GLU A 156 -5.33 -18.42 19.86
C GLU A 156 -4.16 -18.59 18.88
N ALA A 157 -3.67 -19.82 18.74
CA ALA A 157 -2.70 -20.12 17.70
C ALA A 157 -3.39 -19.92 16.34
N SER A 158 -2.84 -19.01 15.53
CA SER A 158 -3.31 -18.78 14.17
C SER A 158 -2.73 -19.85 13.25
N ASP A 159 -3.58 -20.50 12.45
CA ASP A 159 -3.16 -21.17 11.21
C ASP A 159 -3.00 -20.08 10.12
N ALA A 160 -2.18 -19.06 10.38
CA ALA A 160 -1.85 -18.06 9.36
C ALA A 160 -1.26 -18.84 8.17
N ASP A 161 -1.76 -18.59 6.95
CA ASP A 161 -1.25 -19.22 5.72
C ASP A 161 0.28 -18.98 5.64
N ASP A 162 1.05 -19.97 6.10
CA ASP A 162 2.50 -19.95 6.37
C ASP A 162 3.34 -19.98 5.06
N GLU A 163 2.82 -19.38 3.98
CA GLU A 163 3.40 -19.41 2.63
C GLU A 163 4.14 -18.12 2.27
N GLY A 164 4.82 -17.49 3.24
CA GLY A 164 5.70 -16.34 2.97
C GLY A 164 4.98 -15.06 2.51
N VAL A 165 3.69 -14.94 2.85
CA VAL A 165 2.88 -13.74 2.63
C VAL A 165 3.20 -12.72 3.73
N VAL A 166 3.92 -11.67 3.36
CA VAL A 166 4.39 -10.58 4.24
C VAL A 166 3.24 -9.64 4.63
N THR A 167 2.20 -9.52 3.79
CA THR A 167 1.02 -8.68 4.08
C THR A 167 -0.16 -9.15 3.24
N ARG A 168 -1.35 -9.26 3.86
CA ARG A 168 -2.63 -9.50 3.17
C ARG A 168 -3.51 -8.26 3.28
N TYR A 169 -4.10 -7.85 2.17
CA TYR A 169 -4.84 -6.60 2.11
C TYR A 169 -6.19 -6.75 1.41
N ASP A 170 -7.27 -6.50 2.14
CA ASP A 170 -8.60 -6.42 1.56
C ASP A 170 -8.83 -5.06 0.90
N VAL A 171 -8.72 -5.05 -0.42
CA VAL A 171 -8.81 -3.82 -1.19
C VAL A 171 -10.25 -3.33 -1.35
N ARG A 172 -11.24 -4.14 -0.98
CA ARG A 172 -12.67 -3.82 -1.10
C ARG A 172 -13.06 -2.69 -0.14
N GLU A 173 -12.43 -2.65 1.03
CA GLU A 173 -12.65 -1.64 2.08
C GLU A 173 -11.97 -0.30 1.79
N ILE A 174 -11.10 -0.24 0.77
CA ILE A 174 -10.36 0.98 0.42
C ILE A 174 -11.17 1.80 -0.58
N PRO A 175 -11.29 3.13 -0.35
CA PRO A 175 -11.80 4.06 -1.36
C PRO A 175 -11.11 3.85 -2.71
N LYS A 176 -11.89 3.77 -3.78
CA LYS A 176 -11.37 3.40 -5.12
C LYS A 176 -10.20 4.29 -5.57
N ALA A 177 -10.25 5.59 -5.27
CA ALA A 177 -9.20 6.54 -5.63
C ALA A 177 -7.86 6.28 -4.93
N GLU A 178 -7.89 5.71 -3.72
CA GLU A 178 -6.68 5.47 -2.90
C GLU A 178 -6.14 4.05 -3.06
N ARG A 179 -6.93 3.15 -3.64
CA ARG A 179 -6.64 1.71 -3.74
C ARG A 179 -5.32 1.42 -4.44
N HIS A 180 -5.15 1.82 -5.69
CA HIS A 180 -3.94 1.53 -6.45
C HIS A 180 -2.70 2.21 -5.85
N PRO A 181 -2.72 3.52 -5.51
CA PRO A 181 -1.59 4.18 -4.84
C PRO A 181 -1.16 3.46 -3.56
N THR A 182 -2.12 3.01 -2.74
CA THR A 182 -1.83 2.30 -1.48
C THR A 182 -1.19 0.94 -1.74
N ILE A 183 -1.69 0.20 -2.72
CA ILE A 183 -1.13 -1.11 -3.10
C ILE A 183 0.30 -0.96 -3.62
N HIS A 184 0.56 0.00 -4.51
CA HIS A 184 1.91 0.29 -5.02
C HIS A 184 2.88 0.72 -3.91
N HIS A 185 2.42 1.60 -3.01
CA HIS A 185 3.21 2.02 -1.86
C HIS A 185 3.61 0.83 -0.98
N ARG A 186 2.65 -0.05 -0.67
CA ARG A 186 2.89 -1.24 0.16
C ARG A 186 3.74 -2.29 -0.56
N TYR A 187 3.55 -2.50 -1.86
CA TYR A 187 4.39 -3.42 -2.62
C TYR A 187 5.85 -2.95 -2.65
N GLY A 188 6.07 -1.64 -2.81
CA GLY A 188 7.40 -1.03 -2.71
C GLY A 188 8.03 -1.11 -1.31
N MET A 189 7.29 -1.59 -0.32
CA MET A 189 7.76 -1.81 1.06
C MET A 189 8.13 -3.25 1.37
N ILE A 190 7.79 -4.17 0.49
CA ILE A 190 8.09 -5.58 0.69
C ILE A 190 9.56 -5.84 0.35
N PRO A 191 10.30 -6.56 1.20
CA PRO A 191 11.67 -6.97 0.91
C PRO A 191 11.70 -7.91 -0.31
N ALA A 192 12.84 -7.98 -1.00
CA ALA A 192 13.03 -8.90 -2.12
C ALA A 192 12.74 -10.35 -1.68
N GLY A 193 11.97 -11.09 -2.48
CA GLY A 193 11.47 -12.43 -2.14
C GLY A 193 10.18 -12.45 -1.31
N GLY A 194 9.70 -11.31 -0.81
CA GLY A 194 8.45 -11.24 -0.05
C GLY A 194 7.20 -11.28 -0.94
N THR A 195 6.09 -11.80 -0.39
CA THR A 195 4.80 -11.90 -1.08
C THR A 195 3.75 -10.99 -0.46
N MET A 196 3.03 -10.22 -1.27
CA MET A 196 1.78 -9.55 -0.88
C MET A 196 0.59 -10.38 -1.31
N GLU A 197 -0.49 -10.40 -0.53
CA GLU A 197 -1.78 -10.93 -0.97
C GLU A 197 -2.85 -9.82 -1.00
N LEU A 198 -3.65 -9.77 -2.07
CA LEU A 198 -4.76 -8.83 -2.23
C LEU A 198 -6.08 -9.58 -2.27
N VAL A 199 -7.07 -9.16 -1.48
CA VAL A 199 -8.46 -9.63 -1.55
C VAL A 199 -9.29 -8.57 -2.28
N ALA A 200 -9.80 -8.88 -3.46
CA ALA A 200 -10.61 -7.99 -4.29
C ALA A 200 -11.98 -8.62 -4.60
N SER A 201 -12.96 -7.83 -5.06
CA SER A 201 -14.27 -8.36 -5.46
C SER A 201 -14.25 -9.14 -6.78
N HIS A 202 -13.20 -8.94 -7.59
CA HIS A 202 -12.97 -9.59 -8.87
C HIS A 202 -11.46 -9.53 -9.18
N GLU A 203 -11.00 -10.26 -10.20
CA GLU A 203 -9.60 -10.20 -10.65
C GLU A 203 -9.21 -8.74 -11.01
N PRO A 204 -8.19 -8.16 -10.36
CA PRO A 204 -7.81 -6.76 -10.57
C PRO A 204 -6.87 -6.63 -11.78
N ARG A 205 -7.41 -6.88 -12.98
CA ARG A 205 -6.66 -6.80 -14.24
C ARG A 205 -6.03 -5.42 -14.54
N PRO A 206 -6.70 -4.28 -14.26
CA PRO A 206 -6.07 -2.96 -14.44
C PRO A 206 -4.82 -2.80 -13.60
N LEU A 207 -4.91 -3.12 -12.31
CA LEU A 207 -3.78 -3.11 -11.38
C LEU A 207 -2.63 -4.01 -11.83
N ARG A 208 -2.92 -5.21 -12.36
CA ARG A 208 -1.90 -6.10 -12.92
C ARG A 208 -1.13 -5.44 -14.09
N ARG A 209 -1.83 -4.70 -14.95
CA ARG A 209 -1.19 -3.97 -16.06
C ARG A 209 -0.32 -2.83 -15.55
N GLU A 210 -0.79 -2.09 -14.55
CA GLU A 210 -0.02 -1.03 -13.89
C GLU A 210 1.26 -1.59 -13.25
N PHE A 211 1.15 -2.71 -12.54
CA PHE A 211 2.31 -3.41 -11.97
C PHE A 211 3.33 -3.82 -13.04
N ARG A 212 2.89 -4.38 -14.16
CA ARG A 212 3.79 -4.71 -15.28
C ARG A 212 4.45 -3.47 -15.89
N GLN A 213 3.72 -2.37 -16.00
CA GLN A 213 4.26 -1.13 -16.54
C GLN A 213 5.31 -0.51 -15.61
N GLN A 214 5.07 -0.57 -14.29
CA GLN A 214 5.95 0.05 -13.29
C GLN A 214 7.13 -0.83 -12.87
N TYR A 215 6.93 -2.13 -12.73
CA TYR A 215 7.92 -3.07 -12.19
C TYR A 215 8.39 -4.10 -13.23
N GLY A 216 7.90 -4.03 -14.47
CA GLY A 216 8.30 -4.96 -15.53
C GLY A 216 7.96 -6.41 -15.19
N ASP A 217 8.96 -7.28 -15.31
CA ASP A 217 8.86 -8.70 -14.98
C ASP A 217 9.45 -9.05 -13.60
N SER A 218 9.75 -8.06 -12.75
CA SER A 218 10.41 -8.29 -11.44
C SER A 218 9.45 -8.75 -10.33
N PHE A 219 8.38 -9.46 -10.71
CA PHE A 219 7.38 -9.98 -9.80
C PHE A 219 6.59 -11.12 -10.43
N THR A 220 6.05 -11.99 -9.59
CA THR A 220 5.05 -12.97 -10.00
C THR A 220 3.65 -12.49 -9.62
N TRP A 221 2.66 -12.88 -10.43
CA TRP A 221 1.25 -12.58 -10.17
C TRP A 221 0.44 -13.87 -10.28
N GLU A 222 -0.06 -14.34 -9.15
CA GLU A 222 -0.81 -15.58 -9.04
C GLU A 222 -2.22 -15.29 -8.53
N VAL A 223 -3.23 -15.79 -9.23
CA VAL A 223 -4.62 -15.75 -8.73
C VAL A 223 -4.86 -17.05 -7.96
N VAL A 224 -4.89 -16.93 -6.63
CA VAL A 224 -5.00 -18.08 -5.72
C VAL A 224 -6.46 -18.48 -5.50
N GLU A 225 -7.36 -17.50 -5.51
CA GLU A 225 -8.81 -17.70 -5.34
C GLU A 225 -9.57 -16.82 -6.32
N SER A 226 -10.62 -17.35 -6.95
CA SER A 226 -11.45 -16.61 -7.91
C SER A 226 -12.92 -17.02 -7.79
N GLU A 227 -13.55 -16.59 -6.71
CA GLU A 227 -14.98 -16.75 -6.46
C GLU A 227 -15.76 -15.46 -6.78
N PRO A 228 -17.07 -15.53 -7.06
CA PRO A 228 -17.90 -14.33 -7.24
C PRO A 228 -17.86 -13.42 -6.01
N GLY A 229 -17.35 -12.20 -6.15
CA GLY A 229 -17.26 -11.23 -5.05
C GLY A 229 -16.04 -11.39 -4.14
N ARG A 230 -15.19 -12.40 -4.39
CA ARG A 230 -13.94 -12.65 -3.65
C ARG A 230 -12.87 -13.28 -4.56
N CYS A 231 -11.87 -12.50 -4.88
CA CYS A 231 -10.69 -12.91 -5.64
C CYS A 231 -9.44 -12.62 -4.80
N ARG A 232 -8.59 -13.63 -4.60
CA ARG A 232 -7.30 -13.48 -3.92
C ARG A 232 -6.18 -13.56 -4.93
N VAL A 233 -5.29 -12.57 -4.88
CA VAL A 233 -4.12 -12.49 -5.74
C VAL A 233 -2.87 -12.41 -4.88
N ARG A 234 -1.87 -13.25 -5.15
CA ARG A 234 -0.53 -13.13 -4.61
C ARG A 234 0.41 -12.44 -5.59
N ILE A 235 1.18 -11.50 -5.07
CA ILE A 235 2.18 -10.73 -5.80
C ILE A 235 3.52 -10.92 -5.07
N THR A 236 4.42 -11.72 -5.63
CA THR A 236 5.74 -11.98 -5.02
C THR A 236 6.80 -11.13 -5.71
N LYS A 237 7.58 -10.40 -4.92
CA LYS A 237 8.70 -9.60 -5.42
C LYS A 237 9.90 -10.51 -5.68
N ASP A 238 10.53 -10.39 -6.85
CA ASP A 238 11.71 -11.21 -7.15
C ASP A 238 12.90 -10.90 -6.23
N ALA A 239 13.62 -11.94 -5.83
CA ALA A 239 14.78 -11.84 -4.94
C ALA A 239 16.02 -11.16 -5.59
N SER A 240 15.99 -10.88 -6.90
CA SER A 240 17.16 -10.47 -7.67
C SER A 240 17.35 -8.95 -7.85
N VAL A 241 16.55 -8.09 -7.20
CA VAL A 241 16.43 -6.66 -7.58
C VAL A 241 16.76 -5.67 -6.45
N ASP A 242 17.56 -6.07 -5.45
CA ASP A 242 18.12 -5.10 -4.50
C ASP A 242 19.65 -5.00 -4.63
N ALA A 243 20.08 -4.38 -5.72
CA ALA A 243 21.32 -3.61 -5.79
C ALA A 243 21.21 -2.63 -6.96
N SER A 244 21.05 -1.34 -6.66
CA SER A 244 20.97 -0.20 -7.59
C SER A 244 19.58 0.10 -8.17
N SER A 245 18.93 1.16 -7.69
CA SER A 245 18.91 2.44 -8.44
C SER A 245 18.06 3.51 -7.74
N THR A 246 18.75 4.46 -7.13
CA THR A 246 18.37 5.88 -7.15
C THR A 246 18.35 6.40 -8.59
N ALA A 247 17.32 7.20 -8.88
CA ALA A 247 17.16 8.23 -9.94
C ALA A 247 18.10 8.19 -11.17
N ASP A 248 17.55 8.24 -12.38
CA ASP A 248 17.46 9.48 -13.17
C ASP A 248 16.71 9.27 -14.51
N GLU A 249 16.28 10.39 -15.07
CA GLU A 249 15.39 10.64 -16.19
C GLU A 249 15.89 10.23 -17.59
N SER A 250 14.89 10.02 -18.46
CA SER A 250 14.84 10.41 -19.89
C SER A 250 15.75 9.71 -20.92
N ALA A 251 15.13 9.07 -21.91
CA ALA A 251 15.13 9.51 -23.32
C ALA A 251 14.35 8.53 -24.21
N ASP A 252 13.46 9.12 -25.02
CA ASP A 252 12.59 8.50 -26.03
C ASP A 252 13.29 7.66 -27.11
N ALA A 253 12.56 6.66 -27.64
CA ALA A 253 12.42 6.44 -29.08
C ALA A 253 11.28 5.46 -29.39
N ASP A 254 10.19 6.02 -29.92
CA ASP A 254 9.23 5.53 -30.92
C ASP A 254 8.80 4.05 -30.99
N GLY A 255 7.47 3.89 -30.93
CA GLY A 255 6.77 3.38 -32.11
C GLY A 255 5.74 2.27 -31.85
N VAL A 256 4.46 2.63 -31.66
CA VAL A 256 3.32 1.78 -32.01
C VAL A 256 2.16 2.69 -32.43
N SER A 257 2.02 2.96 -33.72
CA SER A 257 1.07 2.32 -34.64
C SER A 257 -0.40 2.56 -34.29
N ALA A 258 -0.98 3.51 -35.02
CA ALA A 258 -2.41 3.76 -35.15
C ALA A 258 -3.15 2.58 -35.80
N ALA A 259 -4.43 2.40 -35.46
CA ALA A 259 -5.53 2.09 -36.40
C ALA A 259 -6.89 1.94 -35.66
N PRO A 260 -8.05 2.14 -36.33
CA PRO A 260 -8.31 2.91 -37.55
C PRO A 260 -9.19 4.14 -37.28
N ALA A 261 -9.17 5.05 -38.26
CA ALA A 261 -10.14 6.12 -38.38
C ALA A 261 -11.43 5.56 -38.99
N ASP A 262 -12.54 5.75 -38.29
CA ASP A 262 -13.79 6.11 -38.94
C ASP A 262 -13.98 7.61 -38.64
N ASP A 263 -13.97 8.41 -39.71
CA ASP A 263 -14.10 9.87 -39.70
C ASP A 263 -15.55 10.25 -39.36
N GLU A 264 -15.91 10.16 -38.09
CA GLU A 264 -17.02 10.92 -37.52
C GLU A 264 -16.40 12.21 -36.95
N SER A 265 -16.58 13.31 -37.66
CA SER A 265 -16.16 14.63 -37.20
C SER A 265 -16.92 14.98 -35.92
N ILE A 266 -16.26 14.89 -34.77
CA ILE A 266 -16.81 15.32 -33.48
C ILE A 266 -16.93 16.85 -33.50
N ASP A 267 -18.15 17.36 -33.36
CA ASP A 267 -18.42 18.79 -33.27
C ASP A 267 -17.97 19.32 -31.91
N VAL A 268 -16.95 20.18 -31.90
CA VAL A 268 -16.44 20.78 -30.66
C VAL A 268 -17.37 21.91 -30.22
N ILE A 269 -18.05 21.72 -29.10
CA ILE A 269 -19.05 22.67 -28.59
C ILE A 269 -18.50 23.63 -27.53
N GLU A 270 -17.39 23.29 -26.87
CA GLU A 270 -16.81 24.07 -25.79
C GLU A 270 -15.28 23.85 -25.66
N GLU A 271 -14.57 24.86 -25.14
CA GLU A 271 -13.19 24.74 -24.64
C GLU A 271 -13.18 24.99 -23.13
N LEU A 272 -12.64 24.03 -22.38
CA LEU A 272 -12.58 24.01 -20.92
C LEU A 272 -11.12 24.10 -20.45
N ASP A 273 -10.72 25.29 -19.98
CA ASP A 273 -9.41 25.49 -19.34
C ASP A 273 -9.49 25.14 -17.85
N VAL A 274 -8.69 24.18 -17.40
CA VAL A 274 -8.68 23.67 -16.02
C VAL A 274 -7.40 24.00 -15.26
N ARG A 275 -6.47 24.75 -15.85
CA ARG A 275 -5.13 24.99 -15.29
C ARG A 275 -5.18 25.66 -13.91
N ASP A 276 -6.11 26.58 -13.71
CA ASP A 276 -6.24 27.36 -12.47
C ASP A 276 -7.07 26.65 -11.37
N LEU A 277 -7.61 25.47 -11.64
CA LEU A 277 -8.41 24.71 -10.66
C LEU A 277 -7.53 23.81 -9.79
N PRO A 278 -7.88 23.54 -8.52
CA PRO A 278 -7.25 22.50 -7.72
C PRO A 278 -7.44 21.09 -8.34
N PRO A 279 -6.49 20.14 -8.18
CA PRO A 279 -6.53 18.84 -8.85
C PRO A 279 -7.85 18.05 -8.70
N ALA A 280 -8.44 18.04 -7.51
CA ALA A 280 -9.72 17.35 -7.28
C ALA A 280 -10.88 17.97 -8.08
N GLN A 281 -10.91 19.30 -8.19
CA GLN A 281 -11.95 20.03 -8.90
C GLN A 281 -11.76 19.94 -10.43
N ARG A 282 -10.51 19.81 -10.91
CA ARG A 282 -10.22 19.58 -12.33
C ARG A 282 -10.91 18.31 -12.83
N HIS A 283 -10.74 17.20 -12.11
CA HIS A 283 -11.33 15.93 -12.49
C HIS A 283 -12.86 16.01 -12.51
N GLU A 284 -13.47 16.47 -11.41
CA GLU A 284 -14.92 16.64 -11.32
C GLU A 284 -15.48 17.46 -12.49
N ARG A 285 -14.88 18.61 -12.78
CA ARG A 285 -15.27 19.48 -13.92
C ARG A 285 -15.18 18.80 -15.28
N ILE A 286 -14.13 18.01 -15.53
CA ILE A 286 -13.93 17.37 -16.84
C ILE A 286 -14.91 16.21 -17.02
N PHE A 287 -15.19 15.44 -15.96
CA PHE A 287 -16.19 14.37 -16.01
C PHE A 287 -17.60 14.92 -16.18
N ASP A 288 -17.97 15.97 -15.45
CA ASP A 288 -19.26 16.65 -15.62
C ASP A 288 -19.43 17.19 -17.05
N ALA A 289 -18.39 17.79 -17.61
CA ALA A 289 -18.40 18.30 -18.98
C ALA A 289 -18.58 17.17 -20.00
N TYR A 290 -17.91 16.02 -19.81
CA TYR A 290 -18.07 14.85 -20.67
C TYR A 290 -19.47 14.21 -20.54
N ASP A 291 -20.02 14.13 -19.33
CA ASP A 291 -21.32 13.53 -19.08
C ASP A 291 -22.48 14.33 -19.68
N ALA A 292 -22.30 15.64 -19.78
CA ALA A 292 -23.22 16.56 -20.43
C ALA A 292 -23.15 16.54 -21.98
N LEU A 293 -22.19 15.84 -22.59
CA LEU A 293 -22.07 15.78 -24.05
C LEU A 293 -23.17 14.92 -24.69
N ASP A 294 -23.79 15.49 -25.72
CA ASP A 294 -24.63 14.76 -26.67
C ASP A 294 -23.75 13.88 -27.60
N PRO A 295 -24.26 12.75 -28.11
CA PRO A 295 -23.56 11.97 -29.15
C PRO A 295 -23.22 12.84 -30.37
N GLY A 296 -22.02 12.65 -30.92
CA GLY A 296 -21.45 13.46 -31.99
C GLY A 296 -20.71 14.73 -31.53
N THR A 297 -20.76 15.08 -30.24
CA THR A 297 -20.15 16.33 -29.71
C THR A 297 -18.92 16.09 -28.83
N GLY A 298 -18.10 17.14 -28.65
CA GLY A 298 -16.89 17.08 -27.84
C GLY A 298 -16.49 18.42 -27.21
N VAL A 299 -15.64 18.33 -26.19
CA VAL A 299 -15.04 19.47 -25.47
C VAL A 299 -13.52 19.40 -25.57
N VAL A 300 -12.87 20.53 -25.82
CA VAL A 300 -11.40 20.63 -25.75
C VAL A 300 -10.99 21.03 -24.34
N VAL A 301 -10.23 20.17 -23.65
CA VAL A 301 -9.68 20.46 -22.33
C VAL A 301 -8.26 21.00 -22.46
N VAL A 302 -7.98 22.12 -21.79
CA VAL A 302 -6.64 22.71 -21.67
C VAL A 302 -6.08 22.44 -20.29
N ASN A 303 -4.94 21.75 -20.21
CA ASN A 303 -4.29 21.34 -18.95
C ASN A 303 -2.81 21.76 -18.90
N ASP A 304 -2.27 21.93 -17.69
CA ASP A 304 -0.88 22.35 -17.42
C ASP A 304 0.13 21.20 -17.47
N HIS A 305 -0.35 19.96 -17.46
CA HIS A 305 0.43 18.72 -17.56
C HIS A 305 -0.28 17.70 -18.47
N ASP A 306 0.42 16.65 -18.90
CA ASP A 306 -0.16 15.62 -19.77
C ASP A 306 -1.30 14.87 -19.03
N PRO A 307 -2.55 14.94 -19.49
CA PRO A 307 -3.69 14.28 -18.84
C PRO A 307 -3.77 12.77 -19.16
N LYS A 308 -2.63 12.11 -19.35
CA LYS A 308 -2.54 10.67 -19.61
C LYS A 308 -3.24 9.78 -18.56
N PRO A 309 -3.17 10.07 -17.25
CA PRO A 309 -3.94 9.31 -16.25
C PRO A 309 -5.46 9.41 -16.50
N LEU A 310 -5.92 10.58 -16.93
CA LEU A 310 -7.34 10.85 -17.20
C LEU A 310 -7.81 10.13 -18.46
N TYR A 311 -6.98 10.06 -19.51
CA TYR A 311 -7.25 9.22 -20.68
C TYR A 311 -7.52 7.77 -20.30
N HIS A 312 -6.67 7.17 -19.47
CA HIS A 312 -6.82 5.78 -19.03
C HIS A 312 -8.10 5.56 -18.20
N GLN A 313 -8.52 6.58 -17.46
CA GLN A 313 -9.78 6.52 -16.70
C GLN A 313 -10.99 6.55 -17.64
N PHE A 314 -11.03 7.45 -18.62
CA PHE A 314 -12.12 7.48 -19.60
C PHE A 314 -12.14 6.23 -20.49
N ASP A 315 -10.99 5.72 -20.95
CA ASP A 315 -10.90 4.48 -21.73
C ASP A 315 -11.52 3.27 -20.98
N ALA A 316 -11.43 3.27 -19.65
CA ALA A 316 -11.99 2.22 -18.81
C ALA A 316 -13.50 2.36 -18.53
N GLU A 317 -14.02 3.59 -18.47
CA GLU A 317 -15.35 3.88 -17.92
C GLU A 317 -16.37 4.38 -18.98
N ALA A 318 -15.90 5.06 -20.02
CA ALA A 318 -16.73 5.89 -20.88
C ALA A 318 -17.40 5.15 -22.05
N GLY A 319 -17.17 3.83 -22.15
CA GLY A 319 -17.77 2.95 -23.13
C GLY A 319 -17.26 3.15 -24.56
N PRO A 320 -17.79 2.40 -25.55
CA PRO A 320 -17.27 2.37 -26.92
C PRO A 320 -17.48 3.67 -27.72
N ALA A 321 -18.39 4.55 -27.27
CA ALA A 321 -18.64 5.85 -27.88
C ALA A 321 -17.57 6.89 -27.52
N PHE A 322 -16.71 6.60 -26.53
CA PHE A 322 -15.67 7.52 -26.11
C PHE A 322 -14.65 7.81 -27.22
N ARG A 323 -14.27 9.08 -27.36
CA ARG A 323 -13.23 9.56 -28.27
C ARG A 323 -12.26 10.47 -27.52
N TRP A 324 -10.98 10.28 -27.81
CA TRP A 324 -9.88 11.07 -27.26
C TRP A 324 -8.90 11.45 -28.36
N GLU A 325 -8.57 12.72 -28.49
CA GLU A 325 -7.61 13.20 -29.46
C GLU A 325 -6.73 14.31 -28.87
N TYR A 326 -5.41 14.17 -28.99
CA TYR A 326 -4.51 15.26 -28.63
C TYR A 326 -4.49 16.31 -29.74
N ARG A 327 -4.83 17.56 -29.38
CA ARG A 327 -4.75 18.73 -30.28
C ARG A 327 -3.43 19.49 -30.13
N ALA A 328 -2.84 19.50 -28.92
CA ALA A 328 -1.53 20.08 -28.63
C ALA A 328 -0.85 19.34 -27.46
N ARG A 329 0.49 19.28 -27.48
CA ARG A 329 1.34 18.62 -26.47
C ARG A 329 2.57 19.47 -26.17
N ASP A 330 2.35 20.73 -25.84
CA ASP A 330 3.43 21.65 -25.55
C ASP A 330 3.73 21.62 -24.04
N PRO A 331 4.99 21.74 -23.60
CA PRO A 331 5.33 21.82 -22.18
C PRO A 331 4.58 22.97 -21.48
N GLY A 332 3.71 22.63 -20.52
CA GLY A 332 2.86 23.58 -19.80
C GLY A 332 1.50 23.88 -20.46
N GLU A 333 1.23 23.33 -21.64
CA GLU A 333 -0.05 23.50 -22.35
C GLU A 333 -0.41 22.26 -23.18
N PHE A 334 -1.26 21.41 -22.60
CA PHE A 334 -1.80 20.22 -23.25
C PHE A 334 -3.25 20.50 -23.64
N ARG A 335 -3.59 20.27 -24.91
CA ARG A 335 -4.97 20.35 -25.40
C ARG A 335 -5.44 18.98 -25.83
N VAL A 336 -6.52 18.50 -25.21
CA VAL A 336 -7.12 17.20 -25.53
C VAL A 336 -8.59 17.37 -25.85
N LEU A 337 -9.03 16.89 -27.01
CA LEU A 337 -10.44 16.74 -27.33
C LEU A 337 -10.94 15.46 -26.64
N ILE A 338 -12.02 15.61 -25.89
CA ILE A 338 -12.78 14.53 -25.28
C ILE A 338 -14.18 14.58 -25.88
N GLY A 339 -14.66 13.47 -26.46
CA GLY A 339 -15.92 13.46 -27.19
C GLY A 339 -16.69 12.15 -27.13
N ARG A 340 -17.96 12.20 -27.54
CA ARG A 340 -18.83 11.02 -27.72
C ARG A 340 -19.16 10.87 -29.19
N ALA A 341 -18.84 9.73 -29.80
CA ALA A 341 -19.25 9.41 -31.17
C ALA A 341 -20.75 9.12 -31.27
N GLU A 342 -21.35 9.31 -32.46
CA GLU A 342 -22.72 8.86 -32.67
C GLU A 342 -22.73 7.33 -32.65
N THR A 343 -23.53 6.74 -31.77
CA THR A 343 -23.67 5.28 -31.78
C THR A 343 -24.59 4.92 -32.94
N ALA A 344 -24.05 4.27 -33.97
CA ALA A 344 -24.87 3.68 -35.04
C ALA A 344 -25.91 2.74 -34.41
N ALA A 345 -27.19 3.11 -34.51
CA ALA A 345 -28.27 2.28 -34.01
C ALA A 345 -28.23 0.91 -34.70
N ASP A 346 -27.96 -0.13 -33.92
CA ASP A 346 -27.98 -1.51 -34.40
C ASP A 346 -29.39 -1.83 -34.92
N GLY A 347 -29.48 -2.08 -36.22
CA GLY A 347 -30.71 -2.39 -36.92
C GLY A 347 -31.24 -3.73 -36.44
N ALA A 348 -32.10 -3.70 -35.41
CA ALA A 348 -32.97 -4.80 -35.05
C ALA A 348 -33.90 -5.07 -36.25
N THR A 349 -33.48 -5.99 -37.11
CA THR A 349 -34.33 -6.58 -38.13
C THR A 349 -35.34 -7.45 -37.39
N ASP A 350 -36.50 -6.90 -37.10
CA ASP A 350 -37.68 -7.61 -36.63
C ASP A 350 -38.22 -8.48 -37.77
N GLU A 351 -37.55 -9.61 -38.07
CA GLU A 351 -38.22 -10.72 -38.76
C GLU A 351 -39.04 -11.49 -37.74
N GLY A 352 -40.23 -10.96 -37.46
CA GLY A 352 -41.27 -11.67 -36.70
C GLY A 352 -41.66 -13.00 -37.38
N PRO A 353 -42.06 -14.02 -36.60
CA PRO A 353 -42.36 -15.34 -37.12
C PRO A 353 -43.57 -15.30 -38.07
N SER A 354 -43.34 -15.66 -39.33
CA SER A 354 -44.38 -15.99 -40.29
C SER A 354 -45.28 -17.10 -39.72
N THR A 355 -46.55 -16.79 -39.52
CA THR A 355 -47.61 -17.79 -39.43
C THR A 355 -48.78 -17.43 -40.36
N PRO A 356 -49.44 -18.45 -40.93
CA PRO A 356 -50.20 -18.32 -42.17
C PRO A 356 -51.65 -17.90 -41.89
N PHE A 357 -52.25 -17.12 -42.80
CA PHE A 357 -53.55 -17.36 -43.43
C PHE A 357 -53.81 -16.34 -44.55
#